data_AF-A0A345QGN9-F1
#
_entry.id   AF-A0A345QGN9-F1
#
_cell.length_a   1.000
_cell.length_b   1.000
_cell.length_c   1.000
_cell.angle_alpha   90.00
_cell.angle_beta   90.00
_cell.angle_gamma   90.00
#
_symmetry.space_group_name_H-M   'P 1'
#
loop_
_entity.id
_entity.type
_entity.pdbx_description
1 polymer ?
#
loop_
_entity_poly.entity_id
_entity_poly.type
_entity_poly.pdbx_seq_one_letter_code
_entity_poly.pdbx_strand_id
1 'polypeptide(L)'
;MVVFHFARDLEIFGILPSGFTMTGGWAVFARVIAGSFLFLSGVSLIVAHGPGLRFHAWAKRLGMLVLAALLVSMGSYIAFPESYIYFGILHVIAACSIIGVLVIAAPGWALIGSTCLVLVADAYLGRQVFASPWLAWTGLGTTVRPSLDFLPLVPWLAPFLMGMAFAKLVPMRGIFGHVQTTWLANAMTWPGRNSLAVYLCHQPVLLATIWIGTRII
;
A
#
# COMPACT_ATOMS: atom_id res chain seq x y z
N MET A 1 4.30 -1.37 9.81
CA MET A 1 4.95 -0.45 8.85
C MET A 1 6.09 0.31 9.51
N VAL A 2 5.84 1.17 10.50
CA VAL A 2 6.91 1.90 11.24
C VAL A 2 8.05 1.01 11.74
N VAL A 3 7.74 -0.13 12.37
CA VAL A 3 8.77 -1.09 12.85
C VAL A 3 9.63 -1.65 11.71
N PHE A 4 9.03 -1.94 10.55
CA PHE A 4 9.76 -2.41 9.38
C PHE A 4 10.69 -1.32 8.84
N HIS A 5 10.19 -0.09 8.71
CA HIS A 5 11.00 1.05 8.25
C HIS A 5 12.11 1.39 9.24
N PHE A 6 11.89 1.28 10.55
CA PHE A 6 12.95 1.45 11.53
C PHE A 6 14.10 0.45 11.30
N ALA A 7 13.80 -0.84 11.13
CA ALA A 7 14.83 -1.84 10.80
C ALA A 7 15.51 -1.57 9.45
N ARG A 8 14.75 -1.12 8.45
CA ARG A 8 15.28 -0.75 7.13
C ARG A 8 16.21 0.46 7.20
N ASP A 9 15.87 1.44 8.02
CA ASP A 9 16.68 2.64 8.21
C ASP A 9 17.96 2.28 8.95
N LEU A 10 17.92 1.42 9.98
CA LEU A 10 19.14 0.92 10.62
C LEU A 10 20.09 0.22 9.63
N GLU A 11 19.55 -0.49 8.63
CA GLU A 11 20.33 -1.06 7.53
C GLU A 11 20.93 0.03 6.63
N ILE A 12 20.17 1.06 6.27
CA ILE A 12 20.64 2.21 5.48
C ILE A 12 21.77 2.97 6.19
N PHE A 13 21.68 3.12 7.51
CA PHE A 13 22.71 3.76 8.33
C PHE A 13 23.90 2.83 8.65
N GLY A 14 23.91 1.59 8.16
CA GLY A 14 25.01 0.64 8.37
C GLY A 14 25.08 0.01 9.77
N ILE A 15 24.04 0.19 10.60
CA ILE A 15 23.93 -0.40 11.93
C ILE A 15 23.54 -1.88 11.84
N LEU A 16 22.71 -2.23 10.84
CA LEU A 16 22.36 -3.62 10.51
C LEU A 16 23.02 -4.06 9.20
N PRO A 17 23.32 -5.36 9.01
CA PRO A 17 23.88 -5.87 7.77
C PRO A 17 22.98 -5.62 6.56
N SER A 18 23.59 -5.29 5.42
CA SER A 18 22.88 -5.15 4.14
C SER A 18 22.11 -6.43 3.79
N GLY A 19 20.86 -6.28 3.37
CA GLY A 19 19.93 -7.37 3.07
C GLY A 19 19.16 -7.91 4.28
N PHE A 20 19.38 -7.40 5.49
CA PHE A 20 18.68 -7.85 6.70
C PHE A 20 17.16 -7.78 6.57
N THR A 21 16.64 -6.68 6.04
CA THR A 21 15.18 -6.51 5.86
C THR A 21 14.62 -7.23 4.62
N MET A 22 15.49 -7.75 3.75
CA MET A 22 15.11 -8.38 2.48
C MET A 22 15.00 -9.91 2.58
N THR A 23 15.27 -10.50 3.74
CA THR A 23 15.31 -11.95 3.93
C THR A 23 14.44 -12.41 5.09
N GLY A 24 14.12 -13.71 5.09
CA GLY A 24 13.42 -14.39 6.19
C GLY A 24 12.10 -13.73 6.61
N GLY A 25 11.89 -13.61 7.92
CA GLY A 25 10.67 -13.05 8.50
C GLY A 25 10.42 -11.58 8.14
N TRP A 26 11.46 -10.78 7.91
CA TRP A 26 11.32 -9.37 7.54
C TRP A 26 10.71 -9.19 6.16
N ALA A 27 11.13 -10.01 5.18
CA ALA A 27 10.56 -9.99 3.84
C ALA A 27 9.07 -10.37 3.85
N VAL A 28 8.69 -11.38 4.64
CA VAL A 28 7.29 -11.76 4.84
C VAL A 28 6.51 -10.64 5.52
N PHE A 29 7.10 -10.03 6.55
CA PHE A 29 6.48 -8.92 7.29
C PHE A 29 6.19 -7.73 6.38
N ALA A 30 7.12 -7.35 5.51
CA ALA A 30 6.92 -6.31 4.50
C ALA A 30 5.72 -6.62 3.60
N ARG A 31 5.61 -7.86 3.11
CA ARG A 31 4.51 -8.30 2.23
C ARG A 31 3.16 -8.31 2.96
N VAL A 32 3.13 -8.73 4.22
CA VAL A 32 1.90 -8.70 5.04
C VAL A 32 1.45 -7.25 5.29
N ILE A 33 2.40 -6.34 5.58
CA ILE A 33 2.10 -4.92 5.71
C ILE A 33 1.47 -4.39 4.42
N ALA A 34 2.14 -4.55 3.28
CA ALA A 34 1.65 -4.12 1.97
C ALA A 34 0.27 -4.71 1.64
N GLY A 35 0.11 -6.02 1.83
CA GLY A 35 -1.15 -6.72 1.57
C GLY A 35 -2.29 -6.22 2.45
N SER A 36 -2.02 -5.96 3.73
CA SER A 36 -3.02 -5.41 4.64
C SER A 36 -3.46 -4.00 4.25
N PHE A 37 -2.55 -3.12 3.82
CA PHE A 37 -2.90 -1.78 3.33
C PHE A 37 -3.83 -1.84 2.12
N LEU A 38 -3.51 -2.69 1.15
CA LEU A 38 -4.29 -2.85 -0.07
C LEU A 38 -5.66 -3.49 0.22
N PHE A 39 -5.69 -4.55 1.01
CA PHE A 39 -6.92 -5.20 1.45
C PHE A 39 -7.84 -4.22 2.18
N LEU A 40 -7.32 -3.52 3.21
CA LEU A 40 -8.10 -2.54 3.96
C LEU A 40 -8.54 -1.36 3.09
N SER A 41 -7.73 -0.95 2.10
CA SER A 41 -8.17 0.07 1.14
C SER A 41 -9.29 -0.42 0.24
N GLY A 42 -9.31 -1.70 -0.15
CA GLY A 42 -10.40 -2.32 -0.89
C GLY A 42 -11.69 -2.40 -0.06
N VAL A 43 -11.59 -2.82 1.20
CA VAL A 43 -12.70 -2.81 2.16
C VAL A 43 -13.24 -1.38 2.31
N SER A 44 -12.35 -0.42 2.54
CA SER A 44 -12.70 0.99 2.72
C SER A 44 -13.42 1.57 1.50
N LEU A 45 -13.05 1.15 0.29
CA LEU A 45 -13.72 1.60 -0.93
C LEU A 45 -15.20 1.20 -0.91
N ILE A 46 -15.53 -0.05 -0.62
CA ILE A 46 -16.91 -0.54 -0.58
C ILE A 46 -17.70 0.13 0.54
N VAL A 47 -17.12 0.17 1.75
CA VAL A 47 -17.79 0.76 2.93
C VAL A 47 -18.05 2.26 2.74
N ALA A 48 -17.12 3.00 2.16
CA ALA A 48 -17.26 4.45 1.97
C ALA A 48 -18.35 4.82 0.96
N HIS A 49 -18.55 4.01 -0.08
CA HIS A 49 -19.55 4.23 -1.12
C HIS A 49 -20.96 3.82 -0.67
N GLY A 50 -21.10 2.72 0.10
CA GLY A 50 -22.41 2.24 0.53
C GLY A 50 -23.27 1.79 -0.66
N PRO A 51 -24.57 2.14 -0.73
CA PRO A 51 -25.45 1.69 -1.81
C PRO A 51 -25.23 2.37 -3.16
N GLY A 52 -24.38 3.40 -3.26
CA GLY A 52 -24.19 4.17 -4.50
C GLY A 52 -22.81 4.79 -4.66
N LEU A 53 -22.51 5.30 -5.87
CA LEU A 53 -21.22 5.89 -6.15
C LEU A 53 -21.12 7.33 -5.59
N ARG A 54 -20.44 7.51 -4.46
CA ARG A 54 -20.07 8.82 -3.89
C ARG A 54 -18.86 9.43 -4.60
N PHE A 55 -19.03 9.78 -5.87
CA PHE A 55 -17.97 10.22 -6.77
C PHE A 55 -17.11 11.37 -6.21
N HIS A 56 -17.73 12.44 -5.66
CA HIS A 56 -16.97 13.58 -5.14
C HIS A 56 -16.04 13.21 -3.97
N ALA A 57 -16.53 12.39 -3.03
CA ALA A 57 -15.71 11.93 -1.90
C ALA A 57 -14.58 11.00 -2.36
N TRP A 58 -14.84 10.13 -3.33
CA TRP A 58 -13.83 9.29 -3.95
C TRP A 58 -12.77 10.11 -4.69
N ALA A 59 -13.17 11.07 -5.53
CA ALA A 59 -12.25 11.91 -6.30
C ALA A 59 -11.37 12.76 -5.38
N LYS A 60 -11.93 13.31 -4.29
CA LYS A 60 -11.16 14.03 -3.26
C LYS A 60 -10.10 13.11 -2.62
N ARG A 61 -10.48 11.88 -2.24
CA ARG A 61 -9.54 10.89 -1.69
C ARG A 61 -8.45 10.52 -2.69
N LEU A 62 -8.83 10.26 -3.95
CA LEU A 62 -7.89 9.93 -5.01
C LEU A 62 -6.88 11.07 -5.22
N GLY A 63 -7.36 12.32 -5.29
CA GLY A 63 -6.50 13.50 -5.41
C GLY A 63 -5.50 13.63 -4.27
N MET A 64 -5.92 13.40 -3.01
CA MET A 64 -5.01 13.37 -1.86
C MET A 64 -3.95 12.26 -1.98
N LEU A 65 -4.33 11.06 -2.41
CA LEU A 65 -3.40 9.95 -2.59
C LEU A 65 -2.39 10.22 -3.71
N VAL A 66 -2.85 10.75 -4.84
CA VAL A 66 -1.98 11.11 -5.98
C VAL A 66 -0.99 12.21 -5.56
N LEU A 67 -1.47 13.26 -4.89
CA LEU A 67 -0.60 14.33 -4.40
C LEU A 67 0.43 13.79 -3.39
N ALA A 68 0.01 12.96 -2.44
CA ALA A 68 0.91 12.32 -1.47
C ALA A 68 1.94 11.42 -2.16
N ALA A 69 1.53 10.64 -3.16
CA ALA A 69 2.42 9.79 -3.94
C ALA A 69 3.49 10.61 -4.67
N LEU A 70 3.10 11.70 -5.34
CA LEU A 70 4.00 12.62 -6.03
C LEU A 70 5.00 13.28 -5.07
N LEU A 71 4.54 13.71 -3.89
CA LEU A 71 5.41 14.29 -2.86
C LEU A 71 6.44 13.27 -2.37
N VAL A 72 6.04 12.02 -2.16
CA VAL A 72 6.95 10.93 -1.77
C VAL A 72 7.96 10.63 -2.89
N SER A 73 7.53 10.59 -4.15
CA SER A 73 8.43 10.43 -5.30
C SER A 73 9.43 11.57 -5.41
N MET A 74 9.00 12.83 -5.29
CA MET A 74 9.89 13.99 -5.30
C MET A 74 10.89 13.97 -4.13
N GLY A 75 10.40 13.74 -2.91
CA GLY A 75 11.25 13.71 -1.72
C GLY A 75 12.30 12.59 -1.79
N SER A 76 11.89 11.40 -2.22
CA SER A 76 12.82 10.28 -2.41
C SER A 76 13.76 10.50 -3.59
N TYR A 77 13.36 11.20 -4.64
CA TYR A 77 14.25 11.54 -5.77
C TYR A 77 15.36 12.49 -5.35
N ILE A 78 15.05 13.49 -4.52
CA ILE A 78 16.05 14.42 -3.99
C ILE A 78 17.04 13.70 -3.07
N ALA A 79 16.57 12.77 -2.23
CA ALA A 79 17.41 12.07 -1.27
C ALA A 79 18.18 10.87 -1.87
N PHE A 80 17.58 10.13 -2.80
CA PHE A 80 18.08 8.87 -3.35
C PHE A 80 17.76 8.78 -4.86
N PRO A 81 18.43 9.57 -5.72
CA PRO A 81 18.07 9.69 -7.13
C PRO A 81 18.14 8.38 -7.93
N GLU A 82 19.06 7.48 -7.57
CA GLU A 82 19.24 6.18 -8.23
C GLU A 82 18.19 5.13 -7.84
N SER A 83 17.43 5.37 -6.78
CA SER A 83 16.47 4.40 -6.22
C SER A 83 15.18 5.06 -5.71
N TYR A 84 14.81 6.21 -6.26
CA TYR A 84 13.62 6.94 -5.85
C TYR A 84 12.33 6.12 -6.06
N ILE A 85 11.30 6.48 -5.29
CA ILE A 85 10.02 5.76 -5.30
C ILE A 85 9.20 6.20 -6.51
N TYR A 86 9.31 5.47 -7.61
CA TYR A 86 8.52 5.74 -8.83
C TYR A 86 7.15 5.06 -8.84
N PHE A 87 6.98 3.95 -8.11
CA PHE A 87 5.69 3.25 -8.00
C PHE A 87 5.57 2.44 -6.69
N GLY A 88 5.45 3.18 -5.57
CA GLY A 88 5.27 2.62 -4.22
C GLY A 88 3.81 2.37 -3.82
N ILE A 89 3.59 2.04 -2.55
CA ILE A 89 2.25 1.68 -2.02
C ILE A 89 1.15 2.73 -2.28
N LEU A 90 1.44 4.04 -2.19
CA LEU A 90 0.43 5.08 -2.48
C LEU A 90 0.01 5.10 -3.96
N HIS A 91 0.94 4.83 -4.88
CA HIS A 91 0.68 4.78 -6.32
C HIS A 91 -0.25 3.61 -6.64
N VAL A 92 0.07 2.42 -6.12
CA VAL A 92 -0.76 1.23 -6.36
C VAL A 92 -2.11 1.35 -5.67
N ILE A 93 -2.22 1.95 -4.48
CA ILE A 93 -3.53 2.23 -3.86
C ILE A 93 -4.36 3.17 -4.75
N ALA A 94 -3.75 4.20 -5.33
CA ALA A 94 -4.44 5.10 -6.25
C ALA A 94 -4.91 4.37 -7.52
N ALA A 95 -4.03 3.59 -8.16
CA ALA A 95 -4.35 2.79 -9.35
C ALA A 95 -5.46 1.75 -9.07
N CYS A 96 -5.32 0.99 -7.99
CA CYS A 96 -6.34 0.06 -7.51
C CYS A 96 -7.66 0.77 -7.21
N SER A 97 -7.64 1.99 -6.66
CA SER A 97 -8.86 2.75 -6.37
C SER A 97 -9.60 3.18 -7.64
N ILE A 98 -8.91 3.40 -8.76
CA ILE A 98 -9.53 3.67 -10.06
C ILE A 98 -10.18 2.39 -10.58
N ILE A 99 -9.42 1.28 -10.62
CA ILE A 99 -9.92 -0.04 -11.05
C ILE A 99 -11.12 -0.47 -10.19
N GLY A 100 -11.02 -0.29 -8.88
CA GLY A 100 -12.05 -0.61 -7.91
C GLY A 100 -13.37 0.12 -8.17
N VAL A 101 -13.33 1.38 -8.62
CA VAL A 101 -14.55 2.10 -9.02
C VAL A 101 -15.15 1.51 -10.30
N LEU A 102 -14.33 1.12 -11.28
CA LEU A 102 -14.81 0.48 -12.51
C LEU A 102 -15.53 -0.85 -12.24
N VAL A 103 -15.06 -1.62 -11.26
CA VAL A 103 -15.66 -2.90 -10.87
C VAL A 103 -16.56 -2.81 -9.64
N ILE A 104 -16.90 -1.60 -9.18
CA ILE A 104 -17.62 -1.42 -7.91
C ILE A 104 -19.03 -2.00 -7.95
N ALA A 105 -19.64 -2.14 -9.13
CA ALA A 105 -20.96 -2.75 -9.29
C ALA A 105 -20.90 -4.29 -9.24
N ALA A 106 -19.74 -4.91 -9.47
CA ALA A 106 -19.61 -6.37 -9.55
C ALA A 106 -19.93 -7.05 -8.20
N PRO A 107 -20.68 -8.17 -8.18
CA PRO A 107 -20.96 -8.89 -6.94
C PRO A 107 -19.67 -9.48 -6.32
N GLY A 108 -19.69 -9.75 -5.02
CA GLY A 108 -18.49 -10.18 -4.28
C GLY A 108 -17.80 -11.43 -4.85
N TRP A 109 -18.56 -12.41 -5.37
CA TRP A 109 -18.00 -13.61 -6.00
C TRP A 109 -17.28 -13.30 -7.32
N ALA A 110 -17.72 -12.31 -8.09
CA ALA A 110 -17.04 -11.90 -9.33
C ALA A 110 -15.70 -11.22 -9.02
N LEU A 111 -15.62 -10.51 -7.89
CA LEU A 111 -14.37 -9.95 -7.38
C LEU A 111 -13.40 -11.04 -6.89
N ILE A 112 -13.90 -12.13 -6.30
CA ILE A 112 -13.08 -13.31 -5.99
C ILE A 112 -12.53 -13.91 -7.29
N GLY A 113 -13.38 -14.13 -8.30
CA GLY A 113 -12.95 -14.61 -9.61
C GLY A 113 -11.87 -13.71 -10.24
N SER A 114 -12.06 -12.40 -10.17
CA SER A 114 -11.08 -11.41 -10.64
C SER A 114 -9.76 -11.47 -9.86
N THR A 115 -9.83 -11.71 -8.55
CA THR A 115 -8.64 -11.93 -7.71
C THR A 115 -7.87 -13.17 -8.18
N CYS A 116 -8.56 -14.29 -8.41
CA CYS A 116 -7.94 -15.50 -8.94
C CYS A 116 -7.30 -15.25 -10.31
N LEU A 117 -7.96 -14.50 -11.20
CA LEU A 117 -7.41 -14.13 -12.50
C LEU A 117 -6.13 -13.31 -12.39
N VAL A 118 -6.05 -12.35 -11.46
CA VAL A 118 -4.82 -11.57 -11.21
C VAL A 118 -3.69 -12.48 -10.73
N LEU A 119 -3.97 -13.43 -9.83
CA LEU A 119 -2.97 -14.37 -9.32
C LEU A 119 -2.51 -15.37 -10.40
N VAL A 120 -3.42 -15.84 -11.25
CA VAL A 120 -3.08 -16.67 -12.42
C VAL A 120 -2.23 -15.86 -13.40
N ALA A 121 -2.58 -14.61 -13.67
CA ALA A 121 -1.77 -13.74 -14.52
C ALA A 121 -0.34 -13.58 -13.97
N ASP A 122 -0.19 -13.35 -12.66
CA ASP A 122 1.13 -13.28 -12.00
C ASP A 122 1.91 -14.58 -12.14
N ALA A 123 1.27 -15.73 -11.89
CA ALA A 123 1.92 -17.04 -11.92
C ALA A 123 2.33 -17.51 -13.33
N TYR A 124 1.53 -17.20 -14.36
CA TYR A 124 1.73 -17.74 -15.72
C TYR A 124 2.30 -16.74 -16.72
N LEU A 125 1.92 -15.46 -16.65
CA LEU A 125 2.51 -14.43 -17.52
C LEU A 125 3.83 -13.90 -16.94
N GLY A 126 3.88 -13.80 -15.61
CA GLY A 126 5.01 -13.22 -14.89
C GLY A 126 5.47 -11.90 -15.49
N ARG A 127 6.78 -11.67 -15.48
CA ARG A 127 7.43 -10.47 -16.00
C ARG A 127 7.88 -10.62 -17.46
N GLN A 128 7.04 -11.16 -18.34
CA GLN A 128 7.44 -11.45 -19.73
C GLN A 128 6.58 -10.74 -20.78
N VAL A 129 5.55 -10.01 -20.37
CA VAL A 129 4.58 -9.42 -21.31
C VAL A 129 5.12 -8.15 -21.96
N PHE A 130 5.78 -7.30 -21.19
CA PHE A 130 6.26 -6.00 -21.68
C PHE A 130 7.78 -5.88 -21.57
N ALA A 131 8.43 -5.50 -22.68
CA ALA A 131 9.87 -5.24 -22.70
C ALA A 131 10.25 -3.83 -22.21
N SER A 132 9.27 -2.94 -22.03
CA SER A 132 9.48 -1.52 -21.73
C SER A 132 9.57 -1.26 -20.22
N PRO A 133 10.61 -0.56 -19.72
CA PRO A 133 10.69 -0.12 -18.32
C PRO A 133 9.53 0.78 -17.90
N TRP A 134 8.89 1.48 -18.84
CA TRP A 134 7.73 2.34 -18.59
C TRP A 134 6.48 1.56 -18.16
N LEU A 135 6.46 0.26 -18.42
CA LEU A 135 5.37 -0.65 -18.04
C LEU A 135 5.74 -1.52 -16.84
N ALA A 136 6.88 -1.28 -16.19
CA ALA A 136 7.31 -2.02 -15.00
C ALA A 136 6.25 -1.96 -13.89
N TRP A 137 5.59 -0.82 -13.71
CA TRP A 137 4.54 -0.61 -12.70
C TRP A 137 3.35 -1.56 -12.84
N THR A 138 3.13 -2.16 -14.01
CA THR A 138 2.07 -3.17 -14.19
C THR A 138 2.38 -4.48 -13.47
N GLY A 139 3.66 -4.77 -13.21
CA GLY A 139 4.13 -6.07 -12.71
C GLY A 139 4.41 -7.10 -13.80
N LEU A 140 4.07 -6.77 -15.05
CA LEU A 140 4.21 -7.66 -16.21
C LEU A 140 5.41 -7.30 -17.11
N GLY A 141 6.24 -6.33 -16.67
CA GLY A 141 7.42 -5.87 -17.40
C GLY A 141 8.69 -6.64 -17.04
N THR A 142 9.52 -6.94 -18.05
CA THR A 142 10.79 -7.68 -17.90
C THR A 142 11.87 -6.90 -17.16
N THR A 143 11.81 -5.56 -17.21
CA THR A 143 12.81 -4.66 -16.64
C THR A 143 12.22 -3.87 -15.48
N VAL A 144 12.81 -4.00 -14.30
CA VAL A 144 12.43 -3.26 -13.10
C VAL A 144 13.61 -2.40 -12.67
N ARG A 145 13.40 -1.08 -12.62
CA ARG A 145 14.42 -0.16 -12.11
C ARG A 145 14.49 -0.28 -10.58
N PRO A 146 15.68 -0.12 -9.97
CA PRO A 146 15.81 -0.03 -8.52
C PRO A 146 14.88 1.04 -7.94
N SER A 147 14.26 0.74 -6.80
CA SER A 147 13.40 1.65 -6.06
C SER A 147 13.40 1.27 -4.58
N LEU A 148 13.37 2.27 -3.70
CA LEU A 148 13.22 2.10 -2.26
C LEU A 148 11.87 1.46 -1.89
N ASP A 149 10.85 1.68 -2.71
CA ASP A 149 9.54 1.03 -2.59
C ASP A 149 8.97 0.77 -3.99
N PHE A 150 8.70 -0.51 -4.30
CA PHE A 150 8.15 -0.91 -5.59
C PHE A 150 7.08 -1.98 -5.40
N LEU A 151 5.82 -1.58 -5.56
CA LEU A 151 4.65 -2.46 -5.51
C LEU A 151 3.92 -2.38 -6.86
N PRO A 152 4.24 -3.26 -7.82
CA PRO A 152 3.56 -3.27 -9.11
C PRO A 152 2.07 -3.59 -8.96
N LEU A 153 1.27 -3.28 -9.99
CA LEU A 153 -0.16 -3.55 -9.96
C LEU A 153 -0.47 -5.06 -9.88
N VAL A 154 0.20 -5.90 -10.66
CA VAL A 154 0.14 -7.37 -10.53
C VAL A 154 1.34 -7.82 -9.68
N PRO A 155 1.14 -8.63 -8.62
CA PRO A 155 -0.12 -9.24 -8.16
C PRO A 155 -0.92 -8.39 -7.16
N TRP A 156 -0.45 -7.20 -6.76
CA TRP A 156 -0.98 -6.44 -5.63
C TRP A 156 -2.42 -5.91 -5.78
N LEU A 157 -2.99 -5.94 -6.99
CA LEU A 157 -4.41 -5.74 -7.21
C LEU A 157 -5.25 -6.83 -6.54
N ALA A 158 -4.73 -8.06 -6.41
CA ALA A 158 -5.43 -9.19 -5.81
C ALA A 158 -5.87 -8.94 -4.35
N PRO A 159 -4.98 -8.57 -3.39
CA PRO A 159 -5.42 -8.28 -2.02
C PRO A 159 -6.43 -7.12 -1.96
N PHE A 160 -6.32 -6.12 -2.85
CA PHE A 160 -7.30 -5.03 -2.92
C PHE A 160 -8.69 -5.52 -3.37
N LEU A 161 -8.77 -6.29 -4.46
CA LEU A 161 -10.03 -6.88 -4.94
C LEU A 161 -10.63 -7.85 -3.92
N MET A 162 -9.79 -8.64 -3.25
CA MET A 162 -10.22 -9.51 -2.15
C MET A 162 -10.81 -8.70 -0.99
N GLY A 163 -10.23 -7.55 -0.66
CA GLY A 163 -10.80 -6.61 0.33
C GLY A 163 -12.17 -6.08 -0.08
N MET A 164 -12.35 -5.73 -1.35
CA MET A 164 -13.67 -5.36 -1.87
C MET A 164 -14.67 -6.52 -1.81
N ALA A 165 -14.24 -7.73 -2.21
CA ALA A 165 -15.07 -8.94 -2.16
C ALA A 165 -15.53 -9.23 -0.72
N PHE A 166 -14.60 -9.18 0.23
CA PHE A 166 -14.85 -9.36 1.65
C PHE A 166 -15.91 -8.37 2.15
N ALA A 167 -15.76 -7.08 1.84
CA ALA A 167 -16.70 -6.04 2.26
C ALA A 167 -18.12 -6.22 1.69
N LYS A 168 -18.26 -6.90 0.54
CA LYS A 168 -19.56 -7.20 -0.08
C LYS A 168 -20.22 -8.48 0.42
N LEU A 169 -19.42 -9.50 0.75
CA LEU A 169 -19.92 -10.82 1.16
C LEU A 169 -20.16 -10.90 2.66
N VAL A 170 -19.41 -10.13 3.44
CA VAL A 170 -19.47 -10.16 4.89
C VAL A 170 -20.25 -8.95 5.40
N PRO A 171 -21.20 -9.11 6.33
CA PRO A 171 -22.00 -8.00 6.84
C PRO A 171 -21.14 -7.07 7.72
N MET A 172 -20.55 -6.04 7.08
CA MET A 172 -19.62 -5.10 7.73
C MET A 172 -20.22 -4.43 8.98
N ARG A 173 -21.54 -4.17 8.99
CA ARG A 173 -22.24 -3.57 10.14
C ARG A 173 -22.20 -4.45 11.40
N GLY A 174 -22.13 -5.78 11.24
CA GLY A 174 -22.02 -6.72 12.36
C GLY A 174 -20.59 -6.82 12.91
N ILE A 175 -19.58 -6.63 12.08
CA ILE A 175 -18.16 -6.64 12.48
C ILE A 175 -17.80 -5.36 13.23
N PHE A 176 -18.23 -4.22 12.71
CA PHE A 176 -17.99 -2.90 13.31
C PHE A 176 -19.16 -2.44 14.18
N GLY A 177 -19.87 -3.38 14.82
CA GLY A 177 -20.96 -3.10 15.77
C GLY A 177 -20.51 -2.15 16.89
N HIS A 178 -21.45 -1.67 17.72
CA HIS A 178 -21.20 -0.62 18.74
C HIS A 178 -20.04 -0.96 19.69
N VAL A 179 -18.82 -0.59 19.30
CA VAL A 179 -17.65 -0.61 20.19
C VAL A 179 -17.85 0.55 21.14
N GLN A 180 -17.93 0.26 22.45
CA GLN A 180 -17.97 1.30 23.46
C GLN A 180 -16.76 2.22 23.27
N THR A 181 -17.02 3.51 23.12
CA THR A 181 -16.00 4.53 22.88
C THR A 181 -15.26 4.85 24.18
N THR A 182 -14.44 3.90 24.64
CA THR A 182 -13.48 4.15 25.72
C THR A 182 -12.36 5.06 25.23
N TRP A 183 -11.70 5.77 26.14
CA TRP A 183 -10.51 6.56 25.81
C TRP A 183 -9.42 5.70 25.14
N LEU A 184 -9.28 4.44 25.58
CA LEU A 184 -8.34 3.48 25.02
C LEU A 184 -8.74 3.06 23.59
N ALA A 185 -10.02 2.80 23.33
CA ALA A 185 -10.51 2.51 21.98
C ALA A 185 -10.30 3.70 21.02
N ASN A 186 -10.52 4.93 21.51
CA ASN A 186 -10.22 6.14 20.74
C ASN A 186 -8.72 6.30 20.46
N ALA A 187 -7.86 6.04 21.45
CA ALA A 187 -6.42 6.09 21.28
C ALA A 187 -5.92 5.05 20.27
N MET A 188 -6.43 3.82 20.32
CA MET A 188 -6.02 2.74 19.41
C MET A 188 -6.54 2.94 17.97
N THR A 189 -7.66 3.64 17.79
CA THR A 189 -8.21 3.93 16.44
C THR A 189 -7.61 5.19 15.82
N TRP A 190 -6.99 6.07 16.61
CA TRP A 190 -6.40 7.33 16.14
C TRP A 190 -5.38 7.15 15.00
N PRO A 191 -4.42 6.20 15.05
CA PRO A 191 -3.49 5.98 13.96
C PRO A 191 -4.18 5.54 12.66
N GLY A 192 -5.26 4.76 12.78
CA GLY A 192 -6.06 4.34 11.62
C GLY A 192 -6.83 5.49 10.98
N ARG A 193 -7.44 6.35 11.81
CA ARG A 193 -8.18 7.55 11.38
C ARG A 193 -7.28 8.58 10.69
N ASN A 194 -6.01 8.64 11.10
CA ASN A 194 -4.98 9.55 10.55
C ASN A 194 -3.92 8.80 9.73
N SER A 195 -4.27 7.66 9.15
CA SER A 195 -3.32 6.73 8.52
C SER A 195 -2.44 7.37 7.45
N LEU A 196 -2.98 8.28 6.63
CA LEU A 196 -2.17 8.99 5.62
C LEU A 196 -1.12 9.91 6.24
N ALA A 197 -1.47 10.63 7.31
CA ALA A 197 -0.52 11.51 8.01
C ALA A 197 0.57 10.68 8.70
N VAL A 198 0.19 9.60 9.40
CA VAL A 198 1.15 8.67 10.02
C VAL A 198 2.07 8.07 8.95
N TYR A 199 1.51 7.65 7.81
CA TYR A 199 2.27 7.12 6.68
C TYR A 199 3.27 8.14 6.11
N LEU A 200 2.91 9.42 5.96
CA LEU A 200 3.82 10.43 5.41
C LEU A 200 4.89 10.87 6.43
N CYS A 201 4.51 11.03 7.70
CA CYS A 201 5.41 11.58 8.71
C CYS A 201 6.38 10.56 9.31
N HIS A 202 6.05 9.26 9.33
CA HIS A 202 6.90 8.30 10.01
C HIS A 202 8.31 8.23 9.40
N GLN A 203 8.47 8.24 8.07
CA GLN A 203 9.78 8.05 7.43
C GLN A 203 10.73 9.25 7.68
N PRO A 204 10.34 10.53 7.48
CA PRO A 204 11.19 11.66 7.85
C PRO A 204 11.55 11.67 9.33
N VAL A 205 10.59 11.33 10.21
CA VAL A 205 10.81 11.30 11.67
C VAL A 205 11.80 10.19 12.05
N LEU A 206 11.66 8.98 11.50
CA LEU A 206 12.57 7.87 11.76
C LEU A 206 13.99 8.19 11.28
N LEU A 207 14.12 8.68 10.04
CA LEU A 207 15.42 9.09 9.48
C LEU A 207 16.09 10.17 10.32
N ALA A 208 15.35 11.21 10.71
CA ALA A 208 15.88 12.28 11.56
C ALA A 208 16.31 11.75 12.94
N THR A 209 15.51 10.89 13.56
CA THR A 209 15.81 10.32 14.89
C THR A 209 17.06 9.46 14.86
N ILE A 210 17.17 8.55 13.87
CA ILE A 210 18.35 7.68 13.73
C ILE A 210 19.58 8.53 13.39
N TRP A 211 19.47 9.50 12.49
CA TRP A 211 20.56 10.41 12.15
C TRP A 211 21.08 11.18 13.37
N ILE A 212 20.19 11.72 14.21
CA ILE A 212 20.60 12.38 15.46
C ILE A 212 21.31 11.38 16.38
N GLY A 213 20.75 10.18 16.53
CA GLY A 213 21.33 9.12 17.36
C GLY A 213 22.75 8.75 16.93
N THR A 214 23.02 8.64 15.62
CA THR A 214 24.36 8.32 15.09
C THR A 214 25.37 9.47 15.17
N ARG A 215 24.93 10.68 15.55
CA ARG A 215 25.83 11.82 15.78
C ARG A 215 26.22 12.01 17.25
N ILE A 216 25.46 11.42 18.17
CA ILE A 216 25.67 11.55 19.62
C ILE A 216 26.58 10.43 20.17
N ILE A 217 26.61 9.28 19.49
CA ILE A 217 27.44 8.11 19.80
C ILE A 217 28.72 8.17 18.98
#